data_AF-A0A6V7DIY7-F1
#
_entry.id   AF-A0A6V7DIY7-F1
#
_cell.length_a   1.000
_cell.length_b   1.000
_cell.length_c   1.000
_cell.angle_alpha   90.00
_cell.angle_beta   90.00
_cell.angle_gamma   90.00
#
_symmetry.space_group_name_H-M   'P 1'
#
loop_
_entity.id
_entity.type
_entity.pdbx_description
1 polymer ?
#
loop_
_entity_poly.entity_id
_entity_poly.type
_entity_poly.pdbx_seq_one_letter_code
_entity_poly.pdbx_strand_id
1 'polypeptide(L)'
;MKPRKPYPTDISDEEWAFAAPYLTLMNVQAPQRKYELRAMFNALRWIARAGAPWRLLPNDFPPWEAVYQQTQRWLQAGCFEAMVGDLRSLLRVAQGKKGQPSAVIFDGRTLQSTCESGPRAGYDGYKRKKGSKVHMAVDTLGHLLAV
;
A
#
# COMPACT_ATOMS: atom_id res chain seq x y z
N MET A 1 20.31 17.45 -13.79
CA MET A 1 18.89 17.63 -13.40
C MET A 1 18.90 18.13 -11.95
N LYS A 2 18.26 19.26 -11.64
CA LYS A 2 18.23 19.75 -10.24
C LYS A 2 17.48 18.73 -9.37
N PRO A 3 17.98 18.38 -8.17
CA PRO A 3 17.25 17.47 -7.29
C PRO A 3 15.91 18.11 -6.91
N ARG A 4 14.81 17.35 -7.04
CA ARG A 4 13.49 17.82 -6.61
C ARG A 4 13.49 18.06 -5.10
N LYS A 5 12.69 19.03 -4.65
CA LYS A 5 12.47 19.22 -3.22
C LYS A 5 11.75 17.97 -2.67
N PRO A 6 12.22 17.34 -1.59
CA PRO A 6 11.58 16.15 -1.07
C PRO A 6 10.21 16.46 -0.48
N TYR A 7 9.27 15.52 -0.63
CA TYR A 7 7.98 15.57 0.04
C TYR A 7 8.09 14.94 1.43
N PRO A 8 7.25 15.33 2.42
CA PRO A 8 7.17 14.63 3.70
C PRO A 8 6.79 13.14 3.58
N THR A 9 6.22 12.74 2.45
CA THR A 9 5.87 11.35 2.12
C THR A 9 6.99 10.59 1.45
N ASP A 10 8.14 11.21 1.19
CA ASP A 10 9.28 10.52 0.59
C ASP A 10 9.90 9.54 1.58
N ILE A 11 10.32 8.39 1.06
CA ILE A 11 10.93 7.32 1.86
C ILE A 11 12.35 7.67 2.24
N SER A 12 12.71 7.42 3.50
CA SER A 12 14.10 7.56 3.96
C SER A 12 15.00 6.50 3.29
N ASP A 13 16.32 6.67 3.39
CA ASP A 13 17.26 5.69 2.85
C ASP A 13 17.16 4.33 3.58
N GLU A 14 16.96 4.36 4.90
CA GLU A 14 16.79 3.17 5.73
C GLU A 14 15.49 2.42 5.41
N GLU A 15 14.38 3.14 5.33
CA GLU A 15 13.09 2.57 4.92
C GLU A 15 13.19 2.00 3.50
N TRP A 16 13.90 2.68 2.60
CA TRP A 16 14.09 2.22 1.22
C TRP A 16 14.92 0.94 1.16
N ALA A 17 15.98 0.84 1.96
CA ALA A 17 16.79 -0.38 2.04
C ALA A 17 15.94 -1.60 2.44
N PHE A 18 14.95 -1.41 3.32
CA PHE A 18 14.00 -2.45 3.68
C PHE A 18 12.97 -2.73 2.57
N ALA A 19 12.42 -1.70 1.93
CA ALA A 19 11.34 -1.86 0.95
C ALA A 19 11.82 -2.35 -0.44
N ALA A 20 13.03 -1.95 -0.86
CA ALA A 20 13.55 -2.18 -2.20
C ALA A 20 13.58 -3.66 -2.64
N PRO A 21 13.95 -4.64 -1.78
CA PRO A 21 13.94 -6.05 -2.15
C PRO A 21 12.56 -6.56 -2.60
N TYR A 22 11.48 -6.12 -1.94
CA TYR A 22 10.12 -6.53 -2.30
C TYR A 22 9.66 -5.87 -3.60
N LEU A 23 10.03 -4.61 -3.81
CA LEU A 23 9.55 -3.80 -4.94
C LEU A 23 10.33 -4.06 -6.24
N THR A 24 11.48 -4.73 -6.15
CA THR A 24 12.34 -5.02 -7.31
C THR A 24 11.90 -6.29 -8.01
N LEU A 25 10.79 -6.20 -8.75
CA LEU A 25 10.24 -7.32 -9.53
C LEU A 25 10.97 -7.58 -10.86
N MET A 26 11.85 -6.67 -11.28
CA MET A 26 12.58 -6.73 -12.55
C MET A 26 14.01 -6.23 -12.33
N ASN A 27 14.94 -6.76 -13.14
CA ASN A 27 16.33 -6.31 -13.12
C ASN A 27 16.45 -4.82 -13.47
N VAL A 28 17.52 -4.18 -12.99
CA VAL A 28 17.74 -2.73 -13.20
C VAL A 28 17.93 -2.42 -14.70
N GLN A 29 18.48 -3.36 -15.46
CA GLN A 29 18.74 -3.22 -16.89
C GLN A 29 17.52 -3.53 -17.78
N ALA A 30 16.34 -3.81 -17.20
CA ALA A 30 15.13 -4.07 -17.96
C ALA A 30 14.78 -2.84 -18.82
N PRO A 31 14.60 -2.96 -20.14
CA PRO A 31 14.24 -1.82 -21.00
C PRO A 31 12.89 -1.20 -20.63
N GLN A 32 12.04 -1.92 -19.89
CA GLN A 32 10.77 -1.44 -19.35
C GLN A 32 10.97 -0.46 -18.17
N ARG A 33 12.15 -0.43 -17.53
CA ARG A 33 12.44 0.37 -16.35
C ARG A 33 12.92 1.78 -16.72
N LYS A 34 11.98 2.61 -17.18
CA LYS A 34 12.26 4.00 -17.57
C LYS A 34 12.45 4.97 -16.40
N TYR A 35 11.90 4.67 -15.23
CA TYR A 35 11.99 5.51 -14.03
C TYR A 35 12.51 4.71 -12.84
N GLU A 36 13.19 5.40 -11.93
CA GLU A 36 13.67 4.82 -10.69
C GLU A 36 12.51 4.30 -9.82
N LEU A 37 12.64 3.07 -9.30
CA LEU A 37 11.60 2.46 -8.47
C LEU A 37 11.33 3.27 -7.20
N ARG A 38 12.36 3.89 -6.62
CA ARG A 38 12.19 4.77 -5.46
C ARG A 38 11.33 5.98 -5.78
N ALA A 39 11.49 6.56 -6.97
CA ALA A 39 10.66 7.68 -7.42
C ALA A 39 9.21 7.25 -7.65
N MET A 40 8.99 6.08 -8.28
CA MET A 40 7.66 5.50 -8.43
C MET A 40 7.01 5.21 -7.07
N PHE A 41 7.78 4.69 -6.12
CA PHE A 41 7.29 4.38 -4.77
C PHE A 41 6.95 5.63 -3.97
N ASN A 42 7.78 6.68 -4.05
CA ASN A 42 7.47 7.98 -3.45
C ASN A 42 6.20 8.61 -4.03
N ALA A 43 6.00 8.50 -5.35
CA ALA A 43 4.76 8.96 -5.99
C ALA A 43 3.54 8.19 -5.46
N LEU A 44 3.66 6.87 -5.30
CA LEU A 44 2.61 6.05 -4.70
C LEU A 44 2.33 6.44 -3.24
N ARG A 45 3.36 6.63 -2.40
CA ARG A 45 3.20 7.10 -1.01
C ARG A 45 2.50 8.46 -0.97
N TRP A 46 2.85 9.37 -1.88
CA TRP A 46 2.19 10.66 -1.99
C TRP A 46 0.70 10.50 -2.29
N ILE A 47 0.33 9.69 -3.29
CA ILE A 47 -1.07 9.41 -3.64
C ILE A 47 -1.82 8.79 -2.46
N ALA A 48 -1.23 7.78 -1.83
CA ALA A 48 -1.82 7.09 -0.69
C ALA A 48 -2.08 8.04 0.50
N ARG A 49 -1.18 9.00 0.73
CA ARG A 49 -1.36 10.01 1.79
C ARG A 49 -2.36 11.10 1.41
N ALA A 50 -2.30 11.58 0.17
CA ALA A 50 -3.14 12.69 -0.29
C ALA A 50 -4.59 12.26 -0.57
N GLY A 51 -4.83 10.98 -0.90
CA GLY A 51 -6.13 10.51 -1.34
C GLY A 51 -6.59 11.15 -2.66
N ALA A 52 -5.64 11.68 -3.43
CA ALA A 52 -5.92 12.45 -4.64
C ALA A 52 -6.22 11.53 -5.84
N PRO A 53 -7.06 11.96 -6.80
CA PRO A 53 -7.17 11.32 -8.11
C PRO A 53 -5.81 11.19 -8.79
N TRP A 54 -5.58 10.08 -9.49
CA TRP A 54 -4.30 9.80 -10.16
C TRP A 54 -3.81 10.90 -11.09
N ARG A 55 -4.73 11.55 -11.82
CA ARG A 55 -4.42 12.66 -12.73
C ARG A 55 -3.95 13.94 -12.03
N LEU A 56 -4.07 14.02 -10.71
CA LEU A 56 -3.57 15.11 -9.88
C LEU A 56 -2.20 14.81 -9.26
N LEU A 57 -1.55 13.70 -9.65
CA LEU A 57 -0.17 13.45 -9.26
C LEU A 57 0.70 14.64 -9.73
N PRO A 58 1.52 15.24 -8.85
CA PRO A 58 2.41 16.34 -9.20
C PRO A 58 3.33 16.01 -10.37
N ASN A 59 3.57 17.00 -11.23
CA ASN A 59 4.36 16.85 -12.46
C ASN A 59 5.87 16.62 -12.24
N ASP A 60 6.35 16.73 -11.01
CA ASP A 60 7.74 16.42 -10.62
C ASP A 60 7.96 14.94 -10.28
N PHE A 61 6.88 14.14 -10.21
CA PHE A 61 6.93 12.68 -10.17
C PHE A 61 6.93 12.06 -11.57
N PRO A 62 7.28 10.76 -11.71
CA PRO A 62 7.02 10.03 -12.94
C PRO A 62 5.55 10.13 -13.37
N PRO A 63 5.24 10.04 -14.68
CA PRO A 63 3.87 10.11 -15.18
C PRO A 63 2.93 9.15 -14.45
N TRP A 64 1.74 9.63 -14.09
CA TRP A 64 0.80 8.90 -13.26
C TRP A 64 0.42 7.55 -13.86
N GLU A 65 0.40 7.41 -15.19
CA GLU A 65 0.13 6.15 -15.89
C GLU A 65 1.19 5.09 -15.55
N ALA A 66 2.46 5.49 -15.55
CA ALA A 66 3.57 4.61 -15.23
C ALA A 66 3.56 4.21 -13.74
N VAL A 67 3.28 5.17 -12.85
CA VAL A 67 3.15 4.93 -11.41
C VAL A 67 1.98 3.98 -11.14
N TYR A 68 0.83 4.21 -11.78
CA TYR A 68 -0.35 3.37 -11.65
C TYR A 68 -0.07 1.93 -12.12
N GLN A 69 0.47 1.77 -13.33
CA GLN A 69 0.79 0.45 -13.87
C GLN A 69 1.79 -0.31 -12.99
N GLN A 70 2.84 0.36 -12.50
CA GLN A 70 3.79 -0.28 -11.60
C GLN A 70 3.16 -0.64 -10.26
N THR A 71 2.29 0.23 -9.72
CA THR A 71 1.53 -0.06 -8.48
C THR A 71 0.67 -1.30 -8.65
N GLN A 72 -0.03 -1.44 -9.78
CA GLN A 72 -0.83 -2.64 -10.07
C GLN A 72 0.04 -3.91 -10.12
N ARG A 73 1.24 -3.84 -10.72
CA ARG A 73 2.18 -4.97 -10.73
C ARG A 73 2.63 -5.36 -9.32
N TRP A 74 2.95 -4.38 -8.47
CA TRP A 74 3.32 -4.66 -7.07
C TRP A 74 2.18 -5.29 -6.27
N LEU A 75 0.95 -4.80 -6.45
CA LEU A 75 -0.24 -5.38 -5.82
C LEU A 75 -0.50 -6.81 -6.30
N GLN A 76 -0.45 -7.05 -7.60
CA GLN A 76 -0.64 -8.40 -8.18
C GLN A 76 0.45 -9.39 -7.73
N ALA A 77 1.67 -8.92 -7.51
CA ALA A 77 2.78 -9.73 -7.02
C ALA A 77 2.76 -9.92 -5.49
N GLY A 78 1.80 -9.36 -4.75
CA GLY A 78 1.72 -9.48 -3.30
C GLY A 78 2.87 -8.80 -2.54
N CYS A 79 3.50 -7.79 -3.14
CA CYS A 79 4.71 -7.15 -2.58
C CYS A 79 4.43 -6.50 -1.21
N PHE A 80 3.25 -5.90 -1.05
CA PHE A 80 2.89 -5.18 0.17
C PHE A 80 2.51 -6.14 1.30
N GLU A 81 1.84 -7.23 0.98
CA GLU A 81 1.48 -8.29 1.90
C GLU A 81 2.73 -8.96 2.47
N ALA A 82 3.71 -9.27 1.61
CA ALA A 82 5.01 -9.79 2.03
C ALA A 82 5.77 -8.79 2.92
N MET A 83 5.88 -7.54 2.47
CA MET A 83 6.58 -6.47 3.20
C MET A 83 5.97 -6.21 4.58
N VAL A 84 4.64 -6.12 4.68
CA VAL A 84 3.91 -5.93 5.95
C VAL A 84 4.06 -7.16 6.86
N GLY A 85 4.03 -8.37 6.28
CA GLY A 85 4.23 -9.62 7.01
C GLY A 85 5.56 -9.66 7.74
N ASP A 86 6.65 -9.33 7.03
CA ASP A 86 8.00 -9.34 7.59
C ASP A 86 8.23 -8.18 8.55
N LEU A 87 7.77 -6.97 8.21
CA LEU A 87 7.84 -5.81 9.11
C LEU A 87 7.12 -6.09 10.44
N ARG A 88 5.93 -6.68 10.39
CA ARG A 88 5.19 -7.10 11.59
C ARG A 88 6.01 -8.09 12.41
N SER A 89 6.58 -9.11 11.78
CA SER A 89 7.39 -10.11 12.48
C SER A 89 8.56 -9.45 13.23
N LEU A 90 9.27 -8.53 12.57
CA LEU A 90 10.38 -7.77 13.16
C LEU A 90 9.92 -6.90 14.34
N LEU A 91 8.84 -6.14 14.18
CA LEU A 91 8.29 -5.29 15.25
C LEU A 91 7.86 -6.12 16.46
N ARG A 92 7.30 -7.31 16.25
CA ARG A 92 6.91 -8.21 17.34
C ARG A 92 8.12 -8.77 18.09
N VAL A 93 9.14 -9.20 17.37
CA VAL A 93 10.39 -9.71 17.98
C VAL A 93 11.09 -8.61 18.76
N ALA A 94 11.14 -7.39 18.23
CA ALA A 94 11.70 -6.22 18.94
C ALA A 94 10.99 -5.91 20.26
N GLN A 95 9.70 -6.26 20.39
CA GLN A 95 8.92 -6.14 21.63
C GLN A 95 8.96 -7.40 22.52
N GLY A 96 9.87 -8.35 22.24
CA GLY A 96 10.01 -9.59 23.00
C GLY A 96 8.86 -10.59 22.80
N LYS A 97 8.11 -10.48 21.70
CA LYS A 97 7.04 -11.42 21.33
C LYS A 97 7.51 -12.37 20.22
N LYS A 98 6.77 -13.48 20.03
CA LYS A 98 6.95 -14.35 18.87
C LYS A 98 6.60 -13.60 17.58
N GLY A 99 7.37 -13.80 16.52
CA GLY A 99 7.17 -13.14 15.22
C GLY A 99 5.80 -13.44 14.59
N GLN A 100 5.28 -14.65 14.78
CA GLN A 100 3.89 -14.97 14.48
C GLN A 100 2.98 -14.71 15.70
N PRO A 101 1.82 -14.05 15.50
CA PRO A 101 0.88 -13.81 16.59
C PRO A 101 0.14 -15.10 17.00
N SER A 102 -0.18 -15.21 18.29
CA SER A 102 -0.97 -16.32 18.84
C SER A 102 -2.48 -16.05 18.84
N ALA A 103 -2.88 -14.80 18.68
CA ALA A 103 -4.27 -14.37 18.65
C ALA A 103 -4.47 -13.28 17.59
N VAL A 104 -5.66 -13.28 17.00
CA VAL A 104 -6.07 -12.37 15.92
C VAL A 104 -7.39 -11.73 16.32
N ILE A 105 -7.46 -10.41 16.17
CA ILE A 105 -8.67 -9.62 16.41
C ILE A 105 -9.26 -9.28 15.05
N PHE A 106 -10.53 -9.63 14.85
CA PHE A 106 -11.27 -9.33 13.63
C PHE A 106 -12.29 -8.22 13.90
N ASP A 107 -12.29 -7.22 13.03
CA ASP A 107 -13.36 -6.23 12.97
C ASP A 107 -13.82 -6.02 11.53
N GLY A 108 -15.04 -5.55 11.35
CA GLY A 108 -15.62 -5.34 10.02
C GLY A 108 -16.34 -4.00 9.91
N ARG A 109 -16.19 -3.37 8.75
CA ARG A 109 -16.93 -2.15 8.42
C ARG A 109 -17.53 -2.23 7.02
N THR A 110 -18.66 -1.57 6.84
CA THR A 110 -19.29 -1.42 5.53
C THR A 110 -18.81 -0.12 4.90
N LEU A 111 -18.11 -0.23 3.78
CA LEU A 111 -17.68 0.91 2.96
C LEU A 111 -18.85 1.35 2.09
N GLN A 112 -19.23 2.61 2.21
CA GLN A 112 -20.33 3.19 1.46
C GLN A 112 -20.03 3.15 -0.04
N SER A 113 -20.95 2.57 -0.80
CA SER A 113 -20.88 2.56 -2.27
C SER A 113 -21.15 3.94 -2.86
N THR A 114 -20.54 4.20 -4.02
CA THR A 114 -20.88 5.33 -4.90
C THR A 114 -21.97 4.93 -5.88
N CYS A 115 -22.56 5.91 -6.59
CA CYS A 115 -23.50 5.65 -7.69
C CYS A 115 -22.92 4.69 -8.74
N GLU A 116 -21.61 4.77 -9.01
CA GLU A 116 -20.89 3.94 -9.99
C GLU A 116 -20.64 2.49 -9.54
N SER A 117 -20.92 2.16 -8.27
CA SER A 117 -20.74 0.79 -7.78
C SER A 117 -21.76 -0.17 -8.38
N GLY A 118 -22.95 0.34 -8.74
CA GLY A 118 -24.00 -0.41 -9.41
C GLY A 118 -24.36 -1.71 -8.67
N PRO A 119 -24.48 -2.85 -9.37
CA PRO A 119 -24.88 -4.13 -8.77
C PRO A 119 -23.80 -4.77 -7.89
N ARG A 120 -22.57 -4.22 -7.83
CA ARG A 120 -21.48 -4.75 -7.00
C ARG A 120 -21.66 -4.43 -5.51
N ALA A 121 -22.56 -3.51 -5.17
CA ALA A 121 -22.81 -3.09 -3.79
C ALA A 121 -23.93 -3.92 -3.15
N GLY A 122 -23.67 -4.50 -1.99
CA GLY A 122 -24.69 -5.12 -1.13
C GLY A 122 -25.41 -4.10 -0.26
N TYR A 123 -26.47 -4.50 0.44
CA TYR A 123 -27.11 -3.69 1.48
C TYR A 123 -26.81 -4.27 2.86
N ASP A 124 -26.17 -3.47 3.72
CA ASP A 124 -25.98 -3.79 5.12
C ASP A 124 -27.19 -3.27 5.92
N GLY A 125 -28.03 -4.20 6.40
CA GLY A 125 -29.23 -3.87 7.17
C GLY A 125 -28.94 -3.31 8.56
N TYR A 126 -27.83 -3.69 9.18
CA TYR A 126 -27.44 -3.19 10.50
C TYR A 126 -26.93 -1.75 10.42
N LYS A 127 -26.07 -1.46 9.43
CA LYS A 127 -25.55 -0.10 9.19
C LYS A 127 -26.48 0.76 8.33
N ARG A 128 -27.53 0.16 7.76
CA ARG A 128 -28.51 0.78 6.84
C ARG A 128 -27.85 1.49 5.65
N LYS A 129 -26.84 0.85 5.06
CA LYS A 129 -26.01 1.43 4.00
C LYS A 129 -25.81 0.45 2.86
N LYS A 130 -25.85 0.97 1.63
CA LYS A 130 -25.42 0.21 0.44
C LYS A 130 -23.90 0.29 0.33
N GLY A 131 -23.23 -0.85 0.24
CA GLY A 131 -21.78 -0.89 0.31
C GLY A 131 -21.17 -2.26 0.19
N SER A 132 -19.86 -2.30 0.35
CA SER A 132 -19.07 -3.54 0.46
C SER A 132 -18.62 -3.70 1.89
N LYS A 133 -18.85 -4.88 2.47
CA LYS A 133 -18.38 -5.21 3.81
C LYS A 133 -16.92 -5.63 3.70
N VAL A 134 -16.05 -4.97 4.46
CA VAL A 134 -14.61 -5.22 4.52
C VAL A 134 -14.26 -5.65 5.94
N HIS A 135 -13.40 -6.65 6.07
CA HIS A 135 -13.02 -7.27 7.32
C HIS A 135 -11.52 -7.14 7.53
N MET A 136 -11.09 -6.46 8.60
CA MET A 136 -9.67 -6.37 8.93
C MET A 136 -9.33 -7.34 10.06
N ALA A 137 -8.18 -7.98 9.92
CA ALA A 137 -7.56 -8.81 10.92
C ALA A 137 -6.29 -8.13 11.43
N VAL A 138 -6.14 -7.98 12.74
CA VAL A 138 -4.95 -7.41 13.38
C VAL A 138 -4.44 -8.31 14.49
N ASP A 139 -3.15 -8.20 14.80
CA ASP A 139 -2.57 -8.88 15.95
C ASP A 139 -2.93 -8.18 17.28
N THR A 140 -2.51 -8.76 18.40
CA THR A 140 -2.72 -8.20 19.75
C THR A 140 -2.04 -6.84 20.00
N LEU A 141 -1.16 -6.40 19.10
CA LEU A 141 -0.47 -5.11 19.15
C LEU A 141 -1.06 -4.11 18.14
N GLY A 142 -2.08 -4.51 17.38
CA GLY A 142 -2.72 -3.70 16.35
C GLY A 142 -2.03 -3.74 14.99
N HIS A 143 -1.03 -4.60 14.77
CA HIS A 143 -0.39 -4.74 13.46
C HIS A 143 -1.27 -5.54 12.50
N LEU A 144 -1.32 -5.12 11.23
CA LEU A 144 -2.17 -5.70 10.20
C LEU A 144 -1.77 -7.15 9.85
N LEU A 145 -2.78 -8.02 9.71
CA LEU A 145 -2.65 -9.40 9.23
C LEU A 145 -3.29 -9.60 7.85
N ALA A 146 -4.52 -9.13 7.68
CA ALA A 146 -5.29 -9.26 6.44
C ALA A 146 -6.43 -8.21 6.38
N VAL A 147 -6.98 -7.96 5.19
CA VAL A 147 -8.11 -7.06 4.88
C VAL A 147 -9.09 -7.75 3.94
#